data_AF-A0A960PS37-F1
#
_entry.id   AF-A0A960PS37-F1
#
_cell.length_a   1.000
_cell.length_b   1.000
_cell.length_c   1.000
_cell.angle_alpha   90.00
_cell.angle_beta   90.00
_cell.angle_gamma   90.00
#
_symmetry.space_group_name_H-M   'P 1'
#
loop_
_entity.id
_entity.type
_entity.pdbx_description
1 polymer ?
#
loop_
_entity_poly.entity_id
_entity_poly.type
_entity_poly.pdbx_seq_one_letter_code
_entity_poly.pdbx_strand_id
1 'polypeptide(L)'
;GIPQGRIVREYGMTELSSQFYSRALEGGDPDLFVVPPWTRVHILDPASLEELPEGEVGLVAVLDLANLGSALHVLTEDLGCREEDGFRLRGRASGAELRGCSLTAEELATGIHRE
;
A
#
# COMPACT_ATOMS: atom_id res chain seq x y z
N GLY A 1 27.56 -0.10 0.73
CA GLY A 1 26.15 -0.45 0.44
C GLY A 1 25.55 0.54 -0.53
N ILE A 2 24.28 0.37 -0.90
CA ILE A 2 23.54 1.32 -1.75
C ILE A 2 23.13 2.55 -0.89
N PRO A 3 23.33 3.80 -1.37
CA PRO A 3 22.90 4.99 -0.63
C PRO A 3 21.37 5.02 -0.43
N GLN A 4 20.88 5.50 0.72
CA GLN A 4 19.45 5.51 1.02
C GLN A 4 18.61 6.26 -0.03
N GLY A 5 19.09 7.42 -0.51
CA GLY A 5 18.44 8.17 -1.59
C GLY A 5 18.52 7.51 -2.98
N ARG A 6 19.09 6.31 -3.08
CA ARG A 6 19.10 5.47 -4.29
C ARG A 6 18.21 4.23 -4.15
N ILE A 7 17.44 4.13 -3.06
CA ILE A 7 16.49 3.04 -2.79
C ILE A 7 15.08 3.56 -3.02
N VAL A 8 14.37 2.95 -3.97
CA VAL A 8 12.97 3.27 -4.28
C VAL A 8 12.09 2.17 -3.73
N ARG A 9 10.99 2.57 -3.09
CA ARG A 9 9.97 1.61 -2.66
C ARG A 9 8.95 1.43 -3.75
N GLU A 10 8.49 0.19 -3.89
CA GLU A 10 7.42 -0.19 -4.79
C GLU A 10 6.32 -0.87 -3.96
N TYR A 11 5.08 -0.53 -4.28
CA TYR A 11 3.90 -1.28 -3.86
C TYR A 11 3.22 -1.88 -5.10
N GLY A 12 2.86 -3.14 -4.98
CA GLY A 12 2.24 -3.93 -6.04
C GLY A 12 1.76 -5.28 -5.49
N MET A 13 1.06 -6.03 -6.34
CA MET A 13 0.57 -7.38 -6.04
C MET A 13 0.21 -8.10 -7.36
N THR A 14 0.06 -9.42 -7.32
CA THR A 14 -0.23 -10.23 -8.51
C THR A 14 -1.58 -9.91 -9.18
N GLU A 15 -2.50 -9.36 -8.40
CA GLU A 15 -3.83 -8.94 -8.82
C GLU A 15 -3.81 -7.58 -9.53
N LEU A 16 -2.69 -6.85 -9.51
CA LEU A 16 -2.52 -5.55 -10.15
C LEU A 16 -1.54 -5.61 -11.32
N SER A 17 -1.87 -4.92 -12.40
CA SER A 17 -1.00 -4.77 -13.58
C SER A 17 -0.12 -3.53 -13.47
N SER A 18 -0.55 -2.55 -12.67
CA SER A 18 0.20 -1.34 -12.33
C SER A 18 0.97 -1.47 -11.02
N GLN A 19 2.08 -0.74 -10.92
CA GLN A 19 2.89 -0.62 -9.70
C GLN A 19 2.92 0.84 -9.22
N PHE A 20 3.07 1.03 -7.92
CA PHE A 20 3.14 2.33 -7.28
C PHE A 20 4.53 2.53 -6.70
N TYR A 21 5.25 3.56 -7.17
CA TYR A 21 6.61 3.84 -6.73
C TYR A 21 6.66 5.09 -5.86
N SER A 22 7.59 5.14 -4.91
CA SER A 22 7.89 6.36 -4.17
C SER A 22 8.81 7.31 -4.95
N ARG A 23 8.80 8.60 -4.62
CA ARG A 23 9.61 9.63 -5.30
C ARG A 23 11.02 9.79 -4.71
N ALA A 24 11.57 8.73 -4.11
CA ALA A 24 12.85 8.81 -3.39
C ALA A 24 14.02 9.32 -4.26
N LEU A 25 14.08 8.98 -5.56
CA LEU A 25 15.11 9.46 -6.49
C LEU A 25 14.98 10.94 -6.85
N GLU A 26 13.78 11.50 -6.70
CA GLU A 26 13.46 12.90 -6.97
C GLU A 26 13.63 13.77 -5.70
N GLY A 27 14.10 13.18 -4.60
CA GLY A 27 14.19 13.84 -3.29
C GLY A 27 12.85 13.91 -2.55
N GLY A 28 11.83 13.22 -3.05
CA GLY A 28 10.53 13.09 -2.40
C GLY A 28 10.54 12.12 -1.23
N ASP A 29 9.43 12.06 -0.51
CA ASP A 29 9.26 11.18 0.63
C ASP A 29 9.27 9.69 0.19
N PRO A 30 10.17 8.85 0.74
CA PRO A 30 10.28 7.44 0.35
C PRO A 30 9.08 6.58 0.78
N ASP A 31 8.24 7.06 1.70
CA ASP A 31 7.07 6.37 2.24
C ASP A 31 5.75 6.82 1.56
N LEU A 32 5.78 7.84 0.71
CA LEU A 32 4.64 8.30 -0.08
C LEU A 32 4.68 7.67 -1.48
N PHE A 33 3.67 6.86 -1.79
CA PHE A 33 3.52 6.24 -3.10
C PHE A 33 2.74 7.15 -4.04
N VAL A 34 3.23 7.24 -5.27
CA VAL A 34 2.58 8.01 -6.33
C VAL A 34 1.55 7.15 -7.03
N VAL A 35 0.37 7.73 -7.27
CA VAL A 35 -0.70 7.10 -8.04
C VAL A 35 -0.52 7.41 -9.54
N PRO A 36 -0.28 6.42 -10.40
CA PRO A 36 -0.23 6.62 -11.85
C PRO A 36 -1.55 7.17 -12.40
N PRO A 37 -1.55 7.98 -13.48
CA PRO A 37 -2.77 8.61 -14.01
C PRO A 37 -3.88 7.64 -14.47
N TRP A 38 -3.55 6.38 -14.73
CA TRP A 38 -4.49 5.33 -15.14
C TRP A 38 -4.97 4.46 -13.97
N THR A 39 -4.60 4.78 -12.74
CA THR A 39 -5.13 4.13 -11.54
C THR A 39 -5.82 5.15 -10.64
N ARG A 40 -6.61 4.64 -9.69
CA ARG A 40 -7.15 5.42 -8.58
C ARG A 40 -7.08 4.60 -7.32
N VAL A 41 -6.58 5.20 -6.26
CA VAL A 41 -6.52 4.58 -4.93
C VAL A 41 -7.58 5.23 -4.04
N HIS A 42 -8.48 4.40 -3.51
CA HIS A 42 -9.45 4.77 -2.50
C HIS A 42 -9.02 4.20 -1.15
N ILE A 43 -9.27 4.94 -0.09
CA ILE A 43 -9.11 4.47 1.28
C ILE A 43 -10.50 4.30 1.86
N LEU A 44 -10.88 3.07 2.17
CA LEU A 44 -12.25 2.71 2.55
C LEU A 44 -12.35 2.32 4.01
N ASP A 45 -13.43 2.70 4.67
CA ASP A 45 -13.77 2.22 6.00
C ASP A 45 -13.99 0.69 5.96
N PRO A 46 -13.34 -0.10 6.84
CA PRO A 46 -13.41 -1.56 6.77
C PRO A 46 -14.82 -2.14 6.99
N ALA A 47 -15.71 -1.42 7.66
CA ALA A 47 -17.04 -1.92 8.03
C ALA A 47 -18.11 -1.51 7.01
N SER A 48 -18.09 -0.26 6.56
CA SER A 48 -19.08 0.34 5.67
C SER A 48 -18.65 0.36 4.20
N LEU A 49 -17.34 0.25 3.93
CA LEU A 49 -16.73 0.43 2.61
C LEU A 49 -16.96 1.81 1.98
N GLU A 50 -17.37 2.79 2.78
CA GLU A 50 -17.43 4.18 2.36
C GLU A 50 -16.02 4.79 2.31
N GLU A 51 -15.81 5.75 1.41
CA GLU A 51 -14.51 6.40 1.27
C GLU A 51 -14.24 7.32 2.45
N LEU A 52 -13.06 7.14 3.07
CA LEU A 52 -12.64 7.92 4.22
C LEU A 52 -12.05 9.30 3.80
N PRO A 53 -12.12 10.30 4.68
CA PRO A 53 -11.41 11.56 4.52
C PRO A 53 -9.89 11.36 4.35
N GLU A 54 -9.22 12.37 3.79
CA GLU A 54 -7.76 12.37 3.70
C GLU A 54 -7.11 12.29 5.10
N GLY A 55 -5.99 11.56 5.20
CA GLY A 55 -5.28 11.33 6.46
C GLY A 55 -5.86 10.22 7.34
N GLU A 56 -7.09 9.77 7.12
CA GLU A 56 -7.66 8.63 7.84
C GLU A 56 -7.15 7.29 7.29
N VAL A 57 -7.05 6.30 8.19
CA VAL A 57 -6.52 4.96 7.86
C VAL A 57 -7.68 4.01 7.58
N GLY A 58 -7.63 3.35 6.43
CA GLY A 58 -8.63 2.36 6.02
C GLY A 58 -8.04 1.33 5.05
N LEU A 59 -8.91 0.50 4.48
CA LEU A 59 -8.54 -0.48 3.47
C LEU A 59 -8.15 0.21 2.16
N VAL A 60 -7.05 -0.22 1.57
CA VAL A 60 -6.62 0.24 0.25
C VAL A 60 -7.45 -0.49 -0.81
N ALA A 61 -8.21 0.26 -1.60
CA ALA A 61 -8.87 -0.24 -2.80
C ALA A 61 -8.26 0.43 -4.03
N VAL A 62 -7.94 -0.37 -5.04
CA VAL A 62 -7.26 0.10 -6.25
C VAL A 62 -8.12 -0.15 -7.47
N LEU A 63 -8.51 0.93 -8.14
CA LEU A 63 -9.04 0.89 -9.50
C LEU A 63 -7.85 0.99 -10.47
N ASP A 64 -7.59 -0.06 -11.23
CA ASP A 64 -6.48 -0.15 -12.19
C ASP A 64 -7.02 -0.35 -13.61
N LEU A 65 -6.92 0.69 -14.45
CA LEU A 65 -7.37 0.60 -15.85
C LEU A 65 -6.44 -0.30 -16.70
N ALA A 66 -5.26 -0.66 -16.20
CA ALA A 66 -4.35 -1.59 -16.86
C ALA A 66 -4.73 -3.07 -16.60
N ASN A 67 -5.65 -3.37 -15.67
CA ASN A 67 -6.16 -4.72 -15.39
C ASN A 67 -7.12 -5.25 -16.47
N LEU A 68 -6.75 -5.09 -17.75
CA LEU A 68 -7.55 -5.52 -18.89
C LEU A 68 -7.76 -7.04 -18.87
N GLY A 69 -9.02 -7.48 -18.96
CA GLY A 69 -9.36 -8.90 -18.93
C GLY A 69 -9.33 -9.52 -17.52
N SER A 70 -9.21 -8.71 -16.47
CA SER A 70 -9.28 -9.11 -15.06
C SER A 70 -10.19 -8.14 -14.27
N ALA A 71 -10.22 -8.28 -12.94
CA ALA A 71 -10.90 -7.35 -12.05
C ALA A 71 -10.22 -5.97 -12.08
N LEU A 72 -10.96 -4.95 -12.52
CA LEU A 72 -10.46 -3.57 -12.58
C LEU A 72 -10.40 -2.89 -11.21
N HIS A 73 -11.25 -3.31 -10.26
CA HIS A 73 -11.30 -2.73 -8.93
C HIS A 73 -11.01 -3.82 -7.91
N VAL A 74 -9.87 -3.71 -7.23
CA VAL A 74 -9.38 -4.68 -6.27
C VAL A 74 -9.43 -4.04 -4.88
N LEU A 75 -10.27 -4.59 -4.00
CA LEU A 75 -10.19 -4.30 -2.57
C LEU A 75 -9.09 -5.17 -1.97
N THR A 76 -8.07 -4.54 -1.42
CA THR A 76 -6.96 -5.24 -0.79
C THR A 76 -7.21 -5.41 0.71
N GLU A 77 -6.41 -6.27 1.33
CA GLU A 77 -6.33 -6.37 2.79
C GLU A 77 -5.21 -5.49 3.37
N ASP A 78 -4.71 -4.52 2.59
CA ASP A 78 -3.70 -3.59 3.05
C ASP A 78 -4.36 -2.36 3.68
N LEU A 79 -3.76 -1.84 4.74
CA LEU A 79 -4.16 -0.59 5.37
C LEU A 79 -3.31 0.56 4.83
N GLY A 80 -3.96 1.68 4.53
CA GLY A 80 -3.28 2.87 4.08
C GLY A 80 -4.06 4.14 4.42
N CYS A 81 -3.45 5.29 4.15
CA CYS A 81 -4.10 6.58 4.24
C CYS A 81 -3.73 7.42 3.00
N ARG A 82 -4.70 8.19 2.52
CA ARG A 82 -4.47 9.13 1.42
C ARG A 82 -3.76 10.36 2.00
N GLU A 83 -2.74 10.82 1.29
CA GLU A 83 -2.00 12.04 1.61
C GLU A 83 -1.59 12.70 0.30
N GLU A 84 -1.94 13.98 0.13
CA GLU A 84 -1.63 14.76 -1.07
C GLU A 84 -2.12 14.06 -2.36
N ASP A 85 -1.26 13.95 -3.39
CA ASP A 85 -1.53 13.27 -4.66
C ASP A 85 -1.19 11.76 -4.60
N GLY A 86 -1.06 11.19 -3.40
CA GLY A 86 -0.58 9.83 -3.19
C GLY A 86 -1.26 9.12 -2.03
N PHE A 87 -0.60 8.07 -1.55
CA PHE A 87 -1.01 7.36 -0.35
C PHE A 87 0.19 6.75 0.37
N ARG A 88 0.03 6.48 1.65
CA ARG A 88 1.01 5.74 2.45
C ARG A 88 0.41 4.43 2.92
N LEU A 89 1.23 3.39 2.92
CA LEU A 89 0.89 2.12 3.57
C LEU A 89 1.08 2.23 5.08
N ARG A 90 0.20 1.57 5.82
CA ARG A 90 0.18 1.49 7.29
C ARG A 90 0.27 0.04 7.80
N GLY A 91 0.18 -0.94 6.91
CA GLY A 91 0.33 -2.36 7.24
C GLY A 91 -0.74 -3.20 6.55
N ARG A 92 -1.09 -4.32 7.16
CA ARG A 92 -2.16 -5.24 6.74
C ARG A 92 -3.32 -5.16 7.73
N ALA A 93 -4.53 -5.42 7.28
CA ALA A 93 -5.68 -5.58 8.17
C ALA A 93 -5.48 -6.77 9.11
N SER A 94 -6.00 -6.67 10.34
CA SER A 94 -5.89 -7.75 11.32
C SER A 94 -6.57 -9.02 10.81
N GLY A 95 -5.85 -10.14 10.80
CA GLY A 95 -6.37 -11.43 10.32
C GLY A 95 -6.28 -11.63 8.80
N ALA A 96 -5.73 -10.67 8.05
CA ALA A 96 -5.35 -10.85 6.65
C ALA A 96 -4.35 -11.99 6.50
N GLU A 97 -4.39 -12.71 5.38
CA GLU A 97 -3.38 -13.75 5.13
C GLU A 97 -1.99 -13.12 5.05
N LEU A 98 -1.01 -13.67 5.76
CA LEU A 98 0.36 -13.19 5.67
C LEU A 98 0.94 -13.52 4.28
N ARG A 99 1.42 -12.50 3.57
CA ARG A 99 2.04 -12.65 2.24
C ARG A 99 3.49 -12.18 2.25
N GLY A 100 4.36 -12.94 1.57
CA GLY A 100 5.79 -12.60 1.40
C GLY A 100 6.58 -12.54 2.71
N CYS A 101 7.47 -11.55 2.85
CA CYS A 101 8.28 -11.33 4.05
C CYS A 101 7.49 -10.80 5.27
N SER A 102 6.19 -10.58 5.15
CA SER A 102 5.34 -10.15 6.28
C SER A 102 5.29 -11.20 7.41
N LEU A 103 5.52 -12.48 7.06
CA LEU A 103 5.72 -13.57 8.02
C LEU A 103 6.85 -13.27 9.02
N THR A 104 8.02 -12.87 8.52
CA THR A 104 9.20 -12.66 9.38
C THR A 104 9.14 -11.35 10.17
N ALA A 105 8.47 -10.32 9.66
CA ALA A 105 8.34 -9.04 10.35
C ALA A 105 7.41 -9.11 11.58
N GLU A 106 6.26 -9.80 11.46
CA GLU A 106 5.38 -10.02 12.61
C GLU A 106 5.96 -11.05 13.60
N GLU A 107 6.65 -12.09 13.13
CA GLU A 107 7.40 -13.03 13.98
C GLU A 107 8.51 -12.31 14.79
N LEU A 108 9.19 -11.34 14.18
CA LEU A 108 10.17 -10.50 14.87
C LEU A 108 9.52 -9.54 15.86
N ALA A 109 8.38 -8.92 15.51
CA ALA A 109 7.65 -8.02 16.40
C ALA A 109 7.05 -8.75 17.61
N THR A 110 6.53 -9.96 17.43
CA THR A 110 6.02 -10.81 18.52
C THR A 110 7.15 -11.46 19.35
N GLY A 111 8.32 -11.69 18.76
CA GLY A 111 9.51 -12.16 19.47
C GLY A 111 10.12 -11.15 20.44
N ILE A 112 9.95 -9.85 20.21
CA ILE A 112 10.49 -8.77 21.06
C ILE A 112 9.66 -8.59 22.36
N HIS A 113 8.42 -9.08 22.42
CA HIS A 113 7.56 -8.99 23.61
C HIS A 113 7.64 -10.21 24.56
N ARG A 114 8.65 -11.08 24.38
CA ARG A 114 8.97 -12.19 25.30
C ARG A 114 10.32 -11.97 25.99
N GLU A 115 10.45 -10.88 26.75
CA GLU A 115 11.35 -10.76 27.90
C GLU A 115 10.70 -9.93 29.00
#